data_AF-A0A969Y2I5-F1
#
_entry.id   AF-A0A969Y2I5-F1
#
_cell.length_a   1.000
_cell.length_b   1.000
_cell.length_c   1.000
_cell.angle_alpha   90.00
_cell.angle_beta   90.00
_cell.angle_gamma   90.00
#
_symmetry.space_group_name_H-M   'P 1'
#
loop_
_entity.id
_entity.type
_entity.pdbx_description
1 polymer ?
#
loop_
_entity_poly.entity_id
_entity_poly.type
_entity_poly.pdbx_seq_one_letter_code
_entity_poly.pdbx_strand_id
1 'polypeptide(L)'
;MATKKQKEASRRNVKKAQEKWTGMSSRQRSRAQPEGRQRAKPGKGGGDYYHIEVRPSSEFQTFRTHDVGKAGGVQRVSGQRSSGSWSTQKWLISKSMAHVEGGHLVADVDDARSVLDKLASQPEHIRGDRFKAKPRRNVPEKDKPTAAQKRARTENIKKAQAARRKG
;
A
#
# COMPACT_ATOMS: atom_id res chain seq x y z
N MET A 1 -48.62 -18.22 -13.87
CA MET A 1 -48.91 -17.50 -12.61
C MET A 1 -48.30 -18.26 -11.44
N ALA A 2 -47.51 -17.61 -10.58
CA ALA A 2 -46.93 -18.28 -9.41
C ALA A 2 -48.01 -18.59 -8.35
N THR A 3 -47.97 -19.80 -7.80
CA THR A 3 -48.94 -20.27 -6.80
C THR A 3 -48.78 -19.53 -5.47
N LYS A 4 -49.83 -19.50 -4.62
CA LYS A 4 -49.77 -18.90 -3.27
C LYS A 4 -48.58 -19.44 -2.45
N LYS A 5 -48.34 -20.75 -2.53
CA LYS A 5 -47.23 -21.44 -1.85
C LYS A 5 -45.86 -20.96 -2.34
N GLN A 6 -45.70 -20.75 -3.65
CA GLN A 6 -44.47 -20.18 -4.24
C GLN A 6 -44.23 -18.73 -3.81
N LYS A 7 -45.29 -17.92 -3.71
CA LYS A 7 -45.21 -16.52 -3.24
C LYS A 7 -44.80 -16.46 -1.75
N GLU A 8 -45.37 -17.30 -0.90
CA GLU A 8 -44.98 -17.37 0.51
C GLU A 8 -43.55 -17.86 0.72
N ALA A 9 -43.14 -18.92 0.01
CA ALA A 9 -41.78 -19.43 0.07
C ALA A 9 -40.77 -18.34 -0.36
N SER A 10 -41.08 -17.60 -1.43
CA SER A 10 -40.26 -16.47 -1.88
C SER A 10 -40.13 -15.39 -0.81
N ARG A 11 -41.23 -14.97 -0.18
CA ARG A 11 -41.21 -13.97 0.90
C ARG A 11 -40.38 -14.42 2.10
N ARG A 12 -40.52 -15.69 2.53
CA ARG A 12 -39.71 -16.25 3.63
C ARG A 12 -38.23 -16.29 3.27
N ASN A 13 -37.90 -16.63 2.03
CA ASN A 13 -36.52 -16.67 1.57
C ASN A 13 -35.90 -15.26 1.48
N VAL A 14 -36.66 -14.27 1.01
CA VAL A 14 -36.23 -12.86 1.02
C VAL A 14 -36.00 -12.39 2.44
N LYS A 15 -36.92 -12.66 3.37
CA LYS A 15 -36.77 -12.27 4.78
C LYS A 15 -35.51 -12.88 5.41
N LYS A 16 -35.28 -14.19 5.22
CA LYS A 16 -34.05 -14.88 5.68
C LYS A 16 -32.78 -14.29 5.07
N ALA A 17 -32.81 -13.96 3.77
CA ALA A 17 -31.67 -13.33 3.10
C ALA A 17 -31.40 -11.92 3.65
N GLN A 18 -32.44 -11.17 3.96
CA GLN A 18 -32.37 -9.81 4.50
C GLN A 18 -31.85 -9.81 5.95
N GLU A 19 -32.32 -10.72 6.79
CA GLU A 19 -31.80 -10.95 8.16
C GLU A 19 -30.32 -11.34 8.14
N LYS A 20 -29.93 -12.23 7.21
CA LYS A 20 -28.52 -12.61 7.03
C LYS A 20 -27.69 -11.43 6.54
N TRP A 21 -28.23 -10.59 5.67
CA TRP A 21 -27.55 -9.40 5.15
C TRP A 21 -27.36 -8.34 6.23
N THR A 22 -28.39 -8.05 7.04
CA THR A 22 -28.31 -7.07 8.12
C THR A 22 -27.33 -7.49 9.21
N GLY A 23 -27.27 -8.79 9.55
CA GLY A 23 -26.34 -9.35 10.53
C GLY A 23 -24.87 -9.41 10.07
N MET A 24 -24.56 -9.16 8.79
CA MET A 24 -23.18 -9.14 8.31
C MET A 24 -22.49 -7.79 8.50
N SER A 25 -21.23 -7.82 8.93
CA SER A 25 -20.32 -6.67 8.90
C SER A 25 -20.03 -6.23 7.46
N SER A 26 -19.60 -4.97 7.28
CA SER A 26 -19.22 -4.41 5.96
C SER A 26 -18.25 -5.32 5.19
N ARG A 27 -17.26 -5.90 5.87
CA ARG A 27 -16.28 -6.82 5.28
C ARG A 27 -16.90 -8.16 4.86
N GLN A 28 -17.87 -8.68 5.63
CA GLN A 28 -18.59 -9.90 5.25
C GLN A 28 -19.50 -9.68 4.05
N ARG A 29 -20.22 -8.55 4.00
CA ARG A 29 -21.06 -8.16 2.84
C ARG A 29 -20.23 -8.05 1.57
N SER A 30 -19.10 -7.34 1.62
CA SER A 30 -18.19 -7.19 0.47
C SER A 30 -17.69 -8.53 -0.09
N ARG A 31 -17.43 -9.53 0.77
CA ARG A 31 -16.99 -10.87 0.34
C ARG A 31 -18.11 -11.79 -0.16
N ALA A 32 -19.35 -11.53 0.29
CA ALA A 32 -20.53 -12.27 -0.13
C ALA A 32 -21.01 -11.86 -1.52
N GLN A 33 -20.69 -10.63 -1.97
CA GLN A 33 -21.03 -10.17 -3.31
C GLN A 33 -20.26 -10.96 -4.41
N PRO A 34 -20.91 -11.28 -5.54
CA PRO A 34 -20.25 -11.95 -6.68
C PRO A 34 -19.02 -11.19 -7.18
N GLU A 35 -19.12 -9.86 -7.25
CA GLU A 35 -18.04 -8.96 -7.65
C GLU A 35 -16.83 -9.04 -6.70
N GLY A 36 -17.08 -9.13 -5.39
CA GLY A 36 -16.04 -9.26 -4.37
C GLY A 36 -15.31 -10.61 -4.42
N ARG A 37 -15.97 -11.67 -4.92
CA ARG A 37 -15.36 -13.01 -5.13
C ARG A 37 -14.44 -13.05 -6.33
N GLN A 38 -14.74 -12.30 -7.40
CA GLN A 38 -13.94 -12.25 -8.62
C GLN A 38 -12.67 -11.40 -8.47
N ARG A 39 -12.60 -10.54 -7.46
CA ARG A 39 -11.44 -9.67 -7.24
C ARG A 39 -10.16 -10.48 -7.00
N ALA A 40 -9.18 -10.33 -7.91
CA ALA A 40 -7.86 -10.90 -7.75
C ALA A 40 -7.18 -10.39 -6.47
N LYS A 41 -6.36 -11.24 -5.84
CA LYS A 41 -5.54 -10.82 -4.70
C LYS A 41 -4.49 -9.81 -5.20
N PRO A 42 -4.23 -8.70 -4.48
CA PRO A 42 -3.16 -7.78 -4.84
C PRO A 42 -1.81 -8.52 -4.96
N GLY A 43 -1.09 -8.27 -6.05
CA GLY A 43 0.20 -8.89 -6.34
C GLY A 43 0.15 -10.37 -6.77
N LYS A 44 -1.00 -10.91 -7.19
CA LYS A 44 -1.10 -12.27 -7.75
C LYS A 44 -0.53 -12.42 -9.18
N GLY A 45 -0.05 -11.34 -9.79
CA GLY A 45 0.17 -11.24 -11.24
C GLY A 45 -1.00 -10.54 -11.92
N GLY A 46 -0.73 -9.61 -12.85
CA GLY A 46 -1.74 -8.94 -13.68
C GLY A 46 -2.14 -7.51 -13.27
N GLY A 47 -1.52 -6.93 -12.24
CA GLY A 47 -1.65 -5.49 -11.94
C GLY A 47 -0.47 -4.67 -12.49
N ASP A 48 -0.57 -3.34 -12.43
CA ASP A 48 0.42 -2.43 -13.01
C ASP A 48 1.68 -2.20 -12.14
N TYR A 49 1.73 -2.79 -10.95
CA TYR A 49 2.78 -2.54 -9.97
C TYR A 49 3.44 -3.81 -9.45
N TYR A 50 4.74 -3.75 -9.26
CA TYR A 50 5.48 -4.62 -8.35
C TYR A 50 5.26 -4.17 -6.90
N HIS A 51 5.08 -5.12 -6.00
CA HIS A 51 4.83 -4.91 -4.58
C HIS A 51 6.06 -5.33 -3.76
N ILE A 52 6.72 -4.39 -3.08
CA ILE A 52 7.85 -4.68 -2.20
C ILE A 52 7.42 -4.51 -0.75
N GLU A 53 7.10 -5.62 -0.08
CA GLU A 53 6.70 -5.64 1.32
C GLU A 53 7.90 -5.45 2.23
N VAL A 54 7.87 -4.41 3.07
CA VAL A 54 8.94 -4.11 4.02
C VAL A 54 8.56 -4.42 5.47
N ARG A 55 7.25 -4.54 5.73
CA ARG A 55 6.69 -4.93 7.03
C ARG A 55 5.41 -5.73 6.83
N PRO A 56 5.12 -6.71 7.70
CA PRO A 56 3.90 -7.50 7.62
C PRO A 56 2.68 -6.60 7.84
N SER A 57 1.62 -6.83 7.05
CA SER A 57 0.39 -6.03 7.14
C SER A 57 -0.32 -6.14 8.50
N SER A 58 -0.07 -7.20 9.27
CA SER A 58 -0.65 -7.42 10.60
C SER A 58 -0.16 -6.43 11.66
N GLU A 59 0.94 -5.72 11.42
CA GLU A 59 1.43 -4.66 12.32
C GLU A 59 0.61 -3.36 12.26
N PHE A 60 -0.37 -3.28 11.34
CA PHE A 60 -1.05 -2.04 11.00
C PHE A 60 -2.58 -2.17 11.06
N GLN A 61 -3.22 -1.09 11.48
CA GLN A 61 -4.68 -0.99 11.59
C GLN A 61 -5.30 -0.32 10.37
N THR A 62 -4.69 0.79 9.93
CA THR A 62 -5.17 1.58 8.78
C THR A 62 -4.02 1.84 7.83
N PHE A 63 -4.34 2.02 6.54
CA PHE A 63 -3.35 2.25 5.49
C PHE A 63 -3.66 3.53 4.73
N ARG A 64 -2.61 4.20 4.26
CA ARG A 64 -2.68 5.33 3.33
C ARG A 64 -1.65 5.13 2.22
N THR A 65 -2.07 5.44 1.00
CA THR A 65 -1.21 5.40 -0.19
C THR A 65 -0.96 6.82 -0.65
N HIS A 66 0.25 7.09 -1.09
CA HIS A 66 0.61 8.36 -1.71
C HIS A 66 1.71 8.13 -2.73
N ASP A 67 1.68 8.91 -3.80
CA ASP A 67 2.74 8.94 -4.80
C ASP A 67 4.01 9.57 -4.20
N VAL A 68 5.15 9.03 -4.60
CA VAL A 68 6.48 9.54 -4.25
C VAL A 68 7.20 9.80 -5.56
N GLY A 69 7.24 11.07 -5.98
CA GLY A 69 7.68 11.47 -7.31
C GLY A 69 6.50 11.74 -8.23
N LYS A 70 6.61 11.33 -9.51
CA LYS A 70 5.52 11.50 -10.49
C LYS A 70 4.33 10.60 -10.14
N ALA A 71 3.13 11.14 -10.36
CA ALA A 71 1.89 10.42 -10.11
C ALA A 71 1.85 9.07 -10.87
N GLY A 72 1.46 8.00 -10.17
CA GLY A 72 1.30 6.67 -10.75
C GLY A 72 2.61 5.89 -10.99
N GLY A 73 3.78 6.49 -10.76
CA GLY A 73 5.06 5.80 -10.93
C GLY A 73 5.44 4.94 -9.73
N VAL A 74 5.81 5.61 -8.64
CA VAL A 74 6.21 5.00 -7.38
C VAL A 74 5.24 5.43 -6.30
N GLN A 75 4.69 4.47 -5.56
CA GLN A 75 3.80 4.76 -4.44
C GLN A 75 4.31 4.15 -3.15
N ARG A 76 4.13 4.89 -2.06
CA ARG A 76 4.41 4.42 -0.71
C ARG A 76 3.09 4.11 -0.01
N VAL A 77 2.96 2.87 0.44
CA VAL A 77 1.86 2.45 1.31
C VAL A 77 2.36 2.53 2.74
N SER A 78 1.86 3.52 3.47
CA SER A 78 2.10 3.68 4.90
C SER A 78 0.96 3.05 5.69
N GLY A 79 1.27 2.47 6.83
CA GLY A 79 0.28 2.00 7.79
C GLY A 79 0.44 2.68 9.15
N GLN A 80 -0.68 2.90 9.83
CA GLN A 80 -0.71 3.30 11.23
C GLN A 80 -0.65 2.05 12.12
N ARG A 81 0.32 2.02 13.04
CA ARG A 81 0.49 0.94 14.03
C ARG A 81 -0.46 1.16 15.20
N SER A 82 -0.63 0.13 16.03
CA SER A 82 -1.44 0.20 17.26
C SER A 82 -1.00 1.31 18.22
N SER A 83 0.29 1.67 18.20
CA SER A 83 0.84 2.78 19.00
C SER A 83 0.48 4.18 18.45
N GLY A 84 -0.27 4.28 17.36
CA GLY A 84 -0.55 5.52 16.64
C GLY A 84 0.57 5.99 15.69
N SER A 85 1.76 5.38 15.76
CA SER A 85 2.89 5.72 14.89
C SER A 85 2.66 5.28 13.45
N TRP A 86 3.18 6.05 12.49
CA TRP A 86 3.10 5.73 11.06
C TRP A 86 4.41 5.11 10.59
N SER A 87 4.32 4.07 9.77
CA SER A 87 5.48 3.44 9.16
C SER A 87 5.16 2.90 7.77
N THR A 88 6.18 2.74 6.93
CA THR A 88 6.01 2.15 5.60
C THR A 88 5.72 0.66 5.72
N GLN A 89 4.65 0.19 5.08
CA GLN A 89 4.32 -1.23 5.00
C GLN A 89 4.88 -1.86 3.72
N LYS A 90 4.71 -1.18 2.58
CA LYS A 90 5.26 -1.62 1.29
C LYS A 90 5.47 -0.45 0.34
N TRP A 91 6.28 -0.71 -0.67
CA TRP A 91 6.41 0.13 -1.85
C TRP A 91 5.70 -0.50 -3.05
N LEU A 92 5.16 0.34 -3.92
CA LEU A 92 4.65 -0.03 -5.23
C LEU A 92 5.53 0.66 -6.28
N ILE A 93 6.07 -0.12 -7.22
CA ILE A 93 6.84 0.41 -8.35
C ILE A 93 6.12 -0.02 -9.62
N SER A 94 5.76 0.94 -10.47
CA SER A 94 5.12 0.66 -11.76
C SER A 94 5.98 -0.31 -12.58
N LYS A 95 5.34 -1.24 -13.27
CA LYS A 95 6.01 -2.15 -14.22
C LYS A 95 6.64 -1.44 -15.41
N SER A 96 6.29 -0.18 -15.66
CA SER A 96 6.96 0.66 -16.67
C SER A 96 8.27 1.29 -16.17
N MET A 97 8.59 1.15 -14.88
CA MET A 97 9.74 1.78 -14.22
C MET A 97 10.74 0.77 -13.66
N ALA A 98 10.44 -0.52 -13.78
CA ALA A 98 11.25 -1.62 -13.30
C ALA A 98 10.89 -2.89 -14.08
N HIS A 99 11.81 -3.84 -14.09
CA HIS A 99 11.59 -5.18 -14.63
C HIS A 99 12.18 -6.24 -13.69
N VAL A 100 11.92 -7.51 -13.98
CA VAL A 100 12.47 -8.63 -13.22
C VAL A 100 13.53 -9.33 -14.06
N GLU A 101 14.76 -9.37 -13.56
CA GLU A 101 15.90 -10.03 -14.19
C GLU A 101 16.52 -11.00 -13.19
N GLY A 102 16.71 -12.27 -13.60
CA GLY A 102 17.30 -13.29 -12.71
C GLY A 102 16.54 -13.51 -11.39
N GLY A 103 15.24 -13.20 -11.33
CA GLY A 103 14.44 -13.27 -10.10
C GLY A 103 14.58 -12.05 -9.18
N HIS A 104 15.32 -11.03 -9.60
CA HIS A 104 15.52 -9.78 -8.87
C HIS A 104 14.75 -8.64 -9.53
N LEU A 105 14.24 -7.72 -8.71
CA LEU A 105 13.60 -6.51 -9.20
C LEU A 105 14.67 -5.46 -9.52
N VAL A 106 14.76 -5.05 -10.79
CA VAL A 106 15.72 -4.08 -11.32
C VAL A 106 14.99 -2.79 -11.69
N ALA A 107 15.53 -1.65 -11.29
CA ALA A 107 14.95 -0.34 -11.58
C ALA A 107 15.48 0.25 -12.90
N ASP A 108 14.54 0.66 -13.76
CA ASP A 108 14.83 1.25 -15.07
C ASP A 108 14.97 2.77 -15.00
N VAL A 109 14.38 3.39 -13.98
CA VAL A 109 14.37 4.85 -13.77
C VAL A 109 14.82 5.23 -12.37
N ASP A 110 15.30 6.45 -12.20
CA ASP A 110 15.89 6.93 -10.95
C ASP A 110 14.91 6.96 -9.77
N ASP A 111 13.63 7.25 -10.01
CA ASP A 111 12.61 7.23 -8.96
C ASP A 111 12.46 5.84 -8.33
N ALA A 112 12.44 4.79 -9.17
CA ALA A 112 12.39 3.40 -8.73
C ALA A 112 13.71 2.98 -8.07
N ARG A 113 14.85 3.37 -8.65
CA ARG A 113 16.20 3.09 -8.11
C ARG A 113 16.37 3.68 -6.72
N SER A 114 15.94 4.93 -6.53
CA SER A 114 15.95 5.63 -5.25
C SER A 114 15.15 4.91 -4.15
N VAL A 115 14.10 4.16 -4.51
CA VAL A 115 13.37 3.32 -3.55
C VAL A 115 14.19 2.09 -3.19
N LEU A 116 14.71 1.38 -4.20
CA LEU A 116 15.49 0.15 -3.98
C LEU A 116 16.73 0.42 -3.12
N ASP A 117 17.45 1.51 -3.38
CA ASP A 117 18.66 1.89 -2.65
C ASP A 117 18.39 2.24 -1.18
N LYS A 118 17.16 2.66 -0.85
CA LYS A 118 16.77 2.98 0.54
C LYS A 118 16.45 1.74 1.36
N LEU A 119 16.24 0.59 0.73
CA LEU A 119 15.93 -0.65 1.43
C LEU A 119 17.20 -1.20 2.08
N ALA A 120 17.06 -1.85 3.24
CA ALA A 120 18.21 -2.43 3.93
C ALA A 120 18.60 -3.82 3.39
N SER A 121 17.86 -4.32 2.40
CA SER A 121 18.20 -5.52 1.65
C SER A 121 17.63 -5.41 0.24
N GLN A 122 18.25 -6.10 -0.71
CA GLN A 122 17.67 -6.28 -2.04
C GLN A 122 16.29 -6.98 -1.91
N PRO A 123 15.30 -6.61 -2.74
CA PRO A 123 14.02 -7.30 -2.76
C PRO A 123 14.17 -8.76 -3.19
N GLU A 124 13.71 -9.68 -2.34
CA GLU A 124 13.60 -11.11 -2.62
C GLU A 124 12.23 -11.42 -3.21
N HIS A 125 12.18 -12.14 -4.34
CA HIS A 125 10.92 -12.56 -4.95
C HIS A 125 10.18 -13.55 -4.04
N ILE A 126 8.87 -13.38 -3.92
CA ILE A 126 7.99 -14.30 -3.18
C ILE A 126 7.12 -15.08 -4.17
N ARG A 127 6.34 -14.37 -4.99
CA ARG A 127 5.43 -14.93 -6.01
C ARG A 127 4.81 -13.81 -6.83
N GLY A 128 4.47 -14.10 -8.10
CA GLY A 128 3.80 -13.13 -8.96
C GLY A 128 4.56 -11.80 -8.98
N ASP A 129 3.86 -10.70 -8.68
CA ASP A 129 4.46 -9.35 -8.62
C ASP A 129 4.90 -8.97 -7.19
N ARG A 130 5.06 -9.92 -6.27
CA ARG A 130 5.39 -9.66 -4.86
C ARG A 130 6.83 -10.00 -4.52
N PHE A 131 7.45 -9.05 -3.84
CA PHE A 131 8.78 -9.11 -3.27
C PHE A 131 8.73 -8.74 -1.79
N LYS A 132 9.74 -9.16 -1.03
CA LYS A 132 9.98 -8.72 0.35
C LYS A 132 11.36 -8.10 0.47
N ALA A 133 11.50 -7.09 1.30
CA ALA A 133 12.78 -6.47 1.62
C ALA A 133 12.81 -6.02 3.08
N LYS A 134 14.01 -5.79 3.62
CA LYS A 134 14.15 -5.18 4.94
C LYS A 134 13.88 -3.67 4.85
N PRO A 135 13.14 -3.11 5.82
CA PRO A 135 12.90 -1.67 5.85
C PRO A 135 14.23 -0.92 5.97
N ARG A 136 14.26 0.36 5.55
CA ARG A 136 15.44 1.22 5.66
C ARG A 136 16.12 1.07 7.03
N ARG A 137 17.45 1.05 7.04
CA ARG A 137 18.23 0.90 8.27
C ARG A 137 17.87 2.02 9.25
N ASN A 138 17.65 1.67 10.51
CA ASN A 138 17.39 2.67 11.53
C ASN A 138 18.68 3.43 11.84
N VAL A 139 18.61 4.76 11.88
CA VAL A 139 19.74 5.60 12.31
C VAL A 139 19.55 5.87 13.80
N PRO A 140 20.52 5.52 14.66
CA PRO A 140 20.45 5.81 16.10
C PRO A 140 20.23 7.30 16.38
N GLU A 141 19.53 7.62 17.47
CA GLU A 141 19.18 9.02 17.80
C GLU A 141 20.42 9.87 18.05
N LYS A 142 21.45 9.30 18.68
CA LYS A 142 22.75 9.95 18.91
C LYS A 142 23.48 10.38 17.64
N ASP A 143 23.18 9.72 16.51
CA ASP A 143 23.80 9.99 15.21
C ASP A 143 22.96 10.99 14.38
N LYS A 144 21.82 11.44 14.91
CA LYS A 144 21.01 12.51 14.32
C LYS A 144 21.49 13.87 14.85
N PRO A 145 21.39 14.94 14.03
CA PRO A 145 20.78 14.99 12.71
C PRO A 145 21.70 14.46 11.58
N THR A 146 21.12 13.68 10.66
CA THR A 146 21.83 13.16 9.48
C THR A 146 22.25 14.27 8.53
N ALA A 147 23.22 14.02 7.64
CA ALA A 147 23.64 15.00 6.63
C ALA A 147 22.46 15.51 5.77
N ALA A 148 21.53 14.62 5.42
CA ALA A 148 20.31 14.99 4.71
C ALA A 148 19.40 15.91 5.54
N GLN A 149 19.23 15.63 6.84
CA GLN A 149 18.46 16.50 7.75
C GLN A 149 19.11 17.87 7.90
N LYS A 150 20.44 17.94 7.99
CA LYS A 150 21.19 19.21 8.03
C LYS A 150 20.98 20.03 6.76
N ARG A 151 21.13 19.42 5.57
CA ARG A 151 20.87 20.07 4.27
C ARG A 151 19.44 20.60 4.17
N ALA A 152 18.45 19.76 4.47
CA ALA A 152 17.04 20.14 4.43
C ALA A 152 16.74 21.30 5.41
N ARG A 153 17.33 21.27 6.61
CA ARG A 153 17.20 22.38 7.58
C ARG A 153 17.76 23.68 6.99
N THR A 154 18.96 23.65 6.42
CA THR A 154 19.58 24.83 5.80
C THR A 154 18.75 25.37 4.63
N GLU A 155 18.24 24.51 3.76
CA GLU A 155 17.38 24.89 2.64
C GLU A 155 16.06 25.51 3.10
N ASN A 156 15.42 24.94 4.12
CA ASN A 156 14.18 25.48 4.67
C ASN A 156 14.40 26.84 5.35
N ILE A 157 15.53 27.02 6.05
CA ILE A 157 15.91 28.33 6.62
C ILE A 157 16.09 29.35 5.50
N LYS A 158 16.80 29.01 4.41
CA LYS A 158 16.96 29.92 3.25
C LYS A 158 15.63 30.28 2.62
N LYS A 159 14.73 29.30 2.44
CA LYS A 159 13.37 29.53 1.93
C LYS A 159 12.57 30.47 2.84
N ALA A 160 12.61 30.26 4.15
CA ALA A 160 11.92 31.12 5.12
C ALA A 160 12.47 32.56 5.12
N GLN A 161 13.79 32.73 5.05
CA GLN A 161 14.42 34.03 4.95
C GLN A 161 14.04 34.76 3.65
N ALA A 162 14.01 34.05 2.51
CA ALA A 162 13.59 34.61 1.24
C ALA A 162 12.12 35.03 1.24
N ALA A 163 11.23 34.24 1.85
CA ALA A 163 9.82 34.60 2.01
C ALA A 163 9.65 35.86 2.88
N ARG A 164 10.40 35.96 3.98
CA ARG A 164 10.37 37.12 4.88
C ARG A 164 10.94 38.40 4.26
N ARG A 165 11.81 38.30 3.24
CA ARG A 165 12.31 39.47 2.49
C ARG A 165 11.37 39.94 1.38
N LYS A 166 10.38 39.12 1.01
CA LYS A 166 9.41 39.43 -0.05
C LYS A 166 8.07 39.95 0.47
N GLY A 167 7.78 39.74 1.76
CA GLY A 167 6.64 40.34 2.46
C GLY A 167 7.09 41.58 3.23
#